data_AF-A0A0M4EXA4-F1
#
_entry.id   AF-A0A0M4EXA4-F1
#
_cell.length_a   1.000
_cell.length_b   1.000
_cell.length_c   1.000
_cell.angle_alpha   90.00
_cell.angle_beta   90.00
_cell.angle_gamma   90.00
#
_symmetry.space_group_name_H-M   'P 1'
#
loop_
_entity.id
_entity.type
_entity.pdbx_description
1 polymer ?
#
loop_
_entity_poly.entity_id
_entity_poly.type
_entity_poly.pdbx_seq_one_letter_code
_entity_poly.pdbx_strand_id
1 'polypeptide(L)'
;MGDQLKNSSMLKKLGFDSSMQWIFYDEQFEKFFNFLADNITDANILTEQEMLECSEMIQRDEWLSESERHLKLQQIESENPGLLKAKMEHVDALIDEIAVAKEATTAYAELIEDMHNTKHSLNKQLSEQECTTASLHNMAQERLLESQTRSRQLEELQRENCRLSEEANKGFSKQQVPGLFMHQQPLDQYFLKCDSFMQYFTLYMRDNFKLQEYYDFESFRVDTQQINTKLDELQHSMQHYTIAHINEKAKSKATQALIDNIDLNKIHCLTLTDMAREAHELQLLNDNHLENTYNTLLNALTLHVNQQTQQRIELVLYENTKQKLERALRRRENDKQLTRIISDALSNAELLWISIQLDLEKARNWTDSSLRLHEQAETSWQRVLAMRSINANPIGTTGQFLKAIADRLSTHIGQQVRATDIKSCLYEYEKFGRLAAYSLHSMLNKKSHYTVHEQMVELIRLEQLLQPFVYDSPLEQPMFENIQYLCPIFKAAQQQQGFDVAVRQLRTKYMDNITERMNKDKLWRYQQLLWIWFLTEPQRVLQAIDVVKRESANVPQRLTGGLQRK
;
A
#
# COMPACT_ATOMS: atom_id res chain seq x y z
N MET A 1 43.21 118.91 -4.32
CA MET A 1 42.85 119.46 -2.99
C MET A 1 42.28 118.36 -2.07
N GLY A 2 42.93 117.19 -2.00
CA GLY A 2 42.45 116.03 -1.24
C GLY A 2 43.50 115.43 -0.29
N ASP A 3 44.80 115.55 -0.59
CA ASP A 3 45.87 114.92 0.21
C ASP A 3 46.41 115.79 1.36
N GLN A 4 46.18 117.10 1.35
CA GLN A 4 46.73 118.02 2.38
C GLN A 4 46.03 117.92 3.75
N LEU A 5 44.92 117.18 3.86
CA LEU A 5 44.16 117.03 5.11
C LEU A 5 44.66 115.89 6.01
N LYS A 6 45.44 114.93 5.48
CA LYS A 6 45.97 113.79 6.27
C LYS A 6 46.95 114.22 7.36
N ASN A 7 47.78 115.23 7.09
CA ASN A 7 48.84 115.66 8.01
C ASN A 7 48.38 116.70 9.06
N SER A 8 47.15 117.23 8.93
CA SER A 8 46.65 118.30 9.81
C SER A 8 46.32 117.81 11.23
N SER A 9 45.91 116.56 11.40
CA SER A 9 45.59 115.96 12.70
C SER A 9 46.85 115.66 13.51
N MET A 10 47.91 115.23 12.85
CA MET A 10 49.19 114.92 13.48
C MET A 10 49.90 116.19 13.99
N LEU A 11 49.89 117.27 13.21
CA LEU A 11 50.48 118.56 13.61
C LEU A 11 49.77 119.18 14.83
N LYS A 12 48.45 119.04 14.92
CA LYS A 12 47.70 119.42 16.13
C LYS A 12 48.12 118.60 17.35
N LYS A 13 48.36 117.29 17.19
CA LYS A 13 48.86 116.42 18.28
C LYS A 13 50.29 116.77 18.71
N LEU A 14 51.13 117.26 17.78
CA LEU A 14 52.50 117.72 18.04
C LEU A 14 52.58 119.18 18.54
N GLY A 15 51.44 119.86 18.74
CA GLY A 15 51.38 121.21 19.31
C GLY A 15 51.65 122.36 18.33
N PHE A 16 51.63 122.11 17.01
CA PHE A 16 51.78 123.18 16.01
C PHE A 16 50.46 123.93 15.78
N ASP A 17 50.51 125.25 15.84
CA ASP A 17 49.34 126.10 15.65
C ASP A 17 48.91 126.11 14.17
N SER A 18 47.60 125.96 13.93
CA SER A 18 46.96 125.89 12.61
C SER A 18 47.15 127.13 11.72
N SER A 19 47.82 128.17 12.22
CA SER A 19 48.24 129.39 11.52
C SER A 19 49.53 129.21 10.69
N MET A 20 50.33 128.16 10.93
CA MET A 20 51.58 127.86 10.20
C MET A 20 51.38 126.98 8.95
N GLN A 21 50.32 127.22 8.17
CA GLN A 21 50.02 126.45 6.95
C GLN A 21 51.03 126.65 5.80
N TRP A 22 51.93 127.63 5.91
CA TRP A 22 52.98 127.88 4.90
C TRP A 22 53.99 126.71 4.81
N ILE A 23 54.15 125.93 5.88
CA ILE A 23 55.08 124.79 5.97
C ILE A 23 54.71 123.66 4.98
N PHE A 24 53.45 123.57 4.57
CA PHE A 24 52.99 122.59 3.57
C PHE A 24 53.34 122.95 2.12
N TYR A 25 53.89 124.15 1.87
CA TYR A 25 54.27 124.60 0.53
C TYR A 25 55.77 124.48 0.27
N ASP A 26 56.54 123.98 1.24
CA ASP A 26 57.96 123.68 1.11
C ASP A 26 58.17 122.17 0.99
N GLU A 27 58.70 121.72 -0.16
CA GLU A 27 58.85 120.30 -0.50
C GLU A 27 59.72 119.51 0.49
N GLN A 28 60.64 120.18 1.21
CA GLN A 28 61.46 119.52 2.22
C GLN A 28 60.64 119.19 3.49
N PHE A 29 59.74 120.07 3.88
CA PHE A 29 58.90 119.87 5.05
C PHE A 29 57.74 118.92 4.78
N GLU A 30 57.17 118.92 3.57
CA GLU A 30 56.12 117.97 3.19
C GLU A 30 56.63 116.52 3.29
N LYS A 31 57.85 116.23 2.81
CA LYS A 31 58.48 114.90 2.94
C LYS A 31 58.70 114.51 4.39
N PHE A 32 59.10 115.45 5.26
CA PHE A 32 59.30 115.21 6.68
C PHE A 32 57.99 114.88 7.41
N PHE A 33 56.90 115.59 7.11
CA PHE A 33 55.59 115.32 7.73
C PHE A 33 54.92 114.06 7.20
N ASN A 34 55.11 113.72 5.92
CA ASN A 34 54.68 112.43 5.39
C ASN A 34 55.46 111.28 6.07
N PHE A 35 56.78 111.43 6.26
CA PHE A 35 57.59 110.45 7.01
C PHE A 35 57.08 110.28 8.44
N LEU A 36 56.77 111.38 9.14
CA LEU A 36 56.23 111.34 10.49
C LEU A 36 54.86 110.62 10.52
N ALA A 37 53.93 110.98 9.63
CA ALA A 37 52.60 110.38 9.58
C ALA A 37 52.62 108.88 9.28
N ASP A 38 53.57 108.43 8.46
CA ASP A 38 53.71 107.01 8.09
C ASP A 38 54.46 106.17 9.14
N ASN A 39 55.31 106.78 9.98
CA ASN A 39 56.18 106.05 10.92
C ASN A 39 55.88 106.25 12.40
N ILE A 40 55.07 107.25 12.78
CA ILE A 40 54.71 107.52 14.18
C ILE A 40 53.21 107.34 14.39
N THR A 41 52.86 106.24 15.06
CA THR A 41 51.51 105.94 15.56
C THR A 41 51.39 106.26 17.05
N ASP A 42 50.16 106.40 17.59
CA ASP A 42 49.91 106.64 19.02
C ASP A 42 50.55 105.57 19.93
N ALA A 43 50.83 104.37 19.40
CA ALA A 43 51.55 103.29 20.10
C ALA A 43 53.10 103.49 20.18
N ASN A 44 53.66 104.41 19.40
CA ASN A 44 55.11 104.68 19.32
C ASN A 44 55.50 105.98 20.04
N ILE A 45 54.54 106.71 20.61
CA ILE A 45 54.77 107.93 21.38
C ILE A 45 54.66 107.56 22.85
N LEU A 46 55.78 107.58 23.57
CA LEU A 46 55.79 107.34 25.01
C LEU A 46 55.04 108.48 25.72
N THR A 47 54.09 108.11 26.57
CA THR A 47 53.44 109.04 27.51
C THR A 47 54.45 109.47 28.59
N GLU A 48 54.20 110.62 29.25
CA GLU A 48 55.07 111.09 30.34
C GLU A 48 55.24 110.05 31.46
N GLN A 49 54.20 109.26 31.72
CA GLN A 49 54.23 108.18 32.71
C GLN A 49 55.13 107.02 32.25
N GLU A 50 55.03 106.61 30.98
CA GLU A 50 55.90 105.58 30.41
C GLU A 50 57.37 106.04 30.30
N MET A 51 57.61 107.32 30.05
CA MET A 51 58.96 107.91 30.10
C MET A 51 59.53 107.88 31.52
N LEU A 52 58.71 108.17 32.53
CA LEU A 52 59.11 108.09 33.94
C LEU A 52 59.43 106.64 34.32
N GLU A 53 58.57 105.69 33.96
CA GLU A 53 58.79 104.25 34.18
C GLU A 53 60.04 103.76 33.45
N CYS A 54 60.27 104.15 32.19
CA CYS A 54 61.50 103.84 31.46
C CYS A 54 62.74 104.38 32.22
N SER A 55 62.68 105.61 32.72
CA SER A 55 63.78 106.21 33.47
C SER A 55 64.04 105.51 34.81
N GLU A 56 62.99 105.07 35.50
CA GLU A 56 63.10 104.27 36.72
C GLU A 56 63.66 102.87 36.44
N MET A 57 63.23 102.21 35.36
CA MET A 57 63.74 100.91 34.94
C MET A 57 65.21 100.97 34.51
N ILE A 58 65.64 102.06 33.88
CA ILE A 58 67.04 102.32 33.56
C ILE A 58 67.86 102.50 34.85
N GLN A 59 67.33 103.22 35.85
CA GLN A 59 68.01 103.38 37.15
C GLN A 59 68.10 102.08 37.96
N ARG A 60 67.15 101.16 37.78
CA ARG A 60 67.13 99.84 38.43
C ARG A 60 67.91 98.75 37.66
N ASP A 61 68.52 99.09 36.52
CA ASP A 61 69.21 98.15 35.63
C ASP A 61 68.29 97.04 35.08
N GLU A 62 66.98 97.31 35.03
CA GLU A 62 65.92 96.39 34.56
C GLU A 62 65.58 96.63 33.08
N TRP A 63 66.14 97.69 32.47
CA TRP A 63 65.92 98.03 31.07
C TRP A 63 66.86 97.25 30.15
N LEU A 64 66.32 96.25 29.46
CA LEU A 64 67.08 95.40 28.55
C LEU A 64 67.56 96.15 27.31
N SER A 65 68.85 96.00 27.01
CA SER A 65 69.43 96.43 25.74
C SER A 65 68.78 95.70 24.56
N GLU A 66 68.88 96.25 23.35
CA GLU A 66 68.24 95.69 22.15
C GLU A 66 68.68 94.24 21.86
N SER A 67 69.96 93.93 22.12
CA SER A 67 70.54 92.60 22.03
C SER A 67 70.00 91.64 23.09
N GLU A 68 69.88 92.08 24.34
CA GLU A 68 69.36 91.26 25.44
C GLU A 68 67.86 91.01 25.30
N ARG A 69 67.12 91.99 24.78
CA ARG A 69 65.69 91.86 24.47
C ARG A 69 65.43 90.83 23.40
N HIS A 70 66.21 90.84 22.31
CA HIS A 70 66.12 89.80 21.28
C HIS A 70 66.43 88.42 21.84
N LEU A 71 67.44 88.30 22.70
CA LEU A 71 67.82 87.03 23.31
C LEU A 71 66.76 86.53 24.29
N LYS A 72 66.16 87.42 25.09
CA LYS A 72 65.00 87.12 25.96
C LYS A 72 63.77 86.72 25.17
N LEU A 73 63.45 87.40 24.06
CA LEU A 73 62.34 87.03 23.18
C LEU A 73 62.55 85.67 22.52
N GLN A 74 63.78 85.36 22.07
CA GLN A 74 64.13 84.03 21.58
C GLN A 74 64.04 82.97 22.67
N GLN A 75 64.47 83.29 23.90
CA GLN A 75 64.35 82.40 25.04
C GLN A 75 62.87 82.11 25.36
N ILE A 76 62.01 83.14 25.40
CA ILE A 76 60.57 82.99 25.62
C ILE A 76 59.91 82.17 24.51
N GLU A 77 60.27 82.39 23.24
CA GLU A 77 59.75 81.58 22.13
C GLU A 77 60.29 80.13 22.16
N SER A 78 61.51 79.90 22.66
CA SER A 78 62.06 78.55 22.82
C SER A 78 61.42 77.78 23.98
N GLU A 79 61.11 78.46 25.07
CA GLU A 79 60.45 77.89 26.25
C GLU A 79 58.95 77.71 26.00
N ASN A 80 58.33 78.63 25.23
CA ASN A 80 56.90 78.66 24.95
C ASN A 80 56.65 78.97 23.47
N PRO A 81 56.83 77.98 22.57
CA PRO A 81 56.70 78.18 21.13
C PRO A 81 55.29 78.66 20.75
N GLY A 82 55.22 79.73 19.93
CA GLY A 82 53.97 80.30 19.46
C GLY A 82 53.30 81.31 20.40
N LEU A 83 53.79 81.49 21.63
CA LEU A 83 53.20 82.42 22.61
C LEU A 83 53.22 83.88 22.13
N LEU A 84 54.30 84.29 21.47
CA LEU A 84 54.47 85.66 20.96
C LEU A 84 53.61 85.94 19.71
N LYS A 85 53.06 84.90 19.07
CA LYS A 85 52.25 84.99 17.85
C LYS A 85 50.77 84.66 18.08
N ALA A 86 50.43 84.10 19.24
CA ALA A 86 49.07 83.74 19.58
C ALA A 86 48.21 84.99 19.81
N LYS A 87 47.10 85.08 19.08
CA LYS A 87 46.06 86.11 19.24
C LYS A 87 44.92 85.53 20.08
N MET A 88 44.14 86.40 20.73
CA MET A 88 42.94 86.01 21.49
C MET A 88 41.99 85.12 20.68
N GLU A 89 41.84 85.42 19.38
CA GLU A 89 41.05 84.63 18.42
C GLU A 89 41.47 83.15 18.32
N HIS A 90 42.77 82.83 18.49
CA HIS A 90 43.25 81.45 18.49
C HIS A 90 42.93 80.72 19.81
N VAL A 91 42.88 81.45 20.92
CA VAL A 91 42.48 80.91 22.22
C VAL A 91 40.97 80.63 22.23
N ASP A 92 40.17 81.56 21.70
CA ASP A 92 38.72 81.37 21.56
C ASP A 92 38.39 80.19 20.64
N ALA A 93 39.08 80.04 19.50
CA ALA A 93 38.93 78.90 18.62
C ALA A 93 39.27 77.55 19.30
N LEU A 94 40.33 77.50 20.11
CA LEU A 94 40.69 76.30 20.89
C LEU A 94 39.66 76.02 21.99
N ILE A 95 39.08 77.04 22.62
CA ILE A 95 38.02 76.88 23.61
C ILE A 95 36.77 76.29 22.95
N ASP A 96 36.40 76.76 21.76
CA ASP A 96 35.29 76.23 20.97
C ASP A 96 35.56 74.77 20.55
N GLU A 97 36.76 74.45 20.07
CA GLU A 97 37.14 73.06 19.77
C GLU A 97 37.08 72.14 21.00
N ILE A 98 37.50 72.62 22.17
CA ILE A 98 37.39 71.88 23.44
C ILE A 98 35.93 71.68 23.82
N ALA A 99 35.07 72.67 23.60
CA ALA A 99 33.63 72.55 23.88
C ALA A 99 32.99 71.48 22.98
N VAL A 100 33.28 71.52 21.67
CA VAL A 100 32.83 70.50 20.70
C VAL A 100 33.36 69.11 21.06
N ALA A 101 34.62 68.99 21.46
CA ALA A 101 35.20 67.72 21.87
C ALA A 101 34.55 67.17 23.14
N LYS A 102 34.23 68.03 24.13
CA LYS A 102 33.50 67.63 25.33
C LYS A 102 32.09 67.13 25.01
N GLU A 103 31.35 67.85 24.17
CA GLU A 103 30.01 67.46 23.73
C GLU A 103 30.03 66.12 22.98
N ALA A 104 31.00 65.92 22.08
CA ALA A 104 31.19 64.65 21.38
C ALA A 104 31.53 63.50 22.35
N THR A 105 32.33 63.78 23.39
CA THR A 105 32.69 62.77 24.41
C THR A 105 31.49 62.39 25.26
N THR A 106 30.66 63.35 25.66
CA THR A 106 29.42 63.08 26.41
C THR A 106 28.42 62.29 25.58
N ALA A 107 28.21 62.67 24.32
CA ALA A 107 27.32 61.96 23.40
C ALA A 107 27.78 60.51 23.16
N TYR A 108 29.09 60.28 23.07
CA TYR A 108 29.65 58.94 22.93
C TYR A 108 29.50 58.10 24.21
N ALA A 109 29.67 58.71 25.39
CA ALA A 109 29.44 58.02 26.66
C ALA A 109 27.97 57.60 26.83
N GLU A 110 27.03 58.49 26.49
CA GLU A 110 25.59 58.20 26.46
C GLU A 110 25.28 57.04 25.48
N LEU A 111 25.85 57.06 24.29
CA LEU A 111 25.68 55.98 23.30
C LEU A 111 26.16 54.62 23.83
N ILE A 112 27.31 54.58 24.51
CA ILE A 112 27.82 53.33 25.13
C ILE A 112 26.86 52.82 26.21
N GLU A 113 26.34 53.71 27.04
CA GLU A 113 25.38 53.36 28.09
C GLU A 113 24.08 52.81 27.49
N ASP A 114 23.56 53.44 26.44
CA ASP A 114 22.38 52.98 25.69
C ASP A 114 22.61 51.61 25.02
N MET A 115 23.79 51.40 24.43
CA MET A 115 24.16 50.09 23.88
C MET A 115 24.24 49.02 24.97
N HIS A 116 24.75 49.36 26.16
CA HIS A 116 24.79 48.46 27.32
C HIS A 116 23.38 48.08 27.80
N ASN A 117 22.50 49.08 27.92
CA ASN A 117 21.11 48.90 28.30
C ASN A 117 20.34 48.05 27.29
N THR A 118 20.57 48.29 25.99
CA THR A 118 19.98 47.52 24.89
C THR A 118 20.45 46.07 24.92
N LYS A 119 21.76 45.83 25.10
CA LYS A 119 22.32 44.47 25.23
C LYS A 119 21.75 43.74 26.44
N HIS A 120 21.59 44.42 27.58
CA HIS A 120 20.99 43.83 28.78
C HIS A 120 19.52 43.46 28.54
N SER A 121 18.75 44.34 27.90
CA SER A 121 17.36 44.09 27.51
C SER A 121 17.22 42.89 26.58
N LEU A 122 18.05 42.82 25.52
CA LEU A 122 18.07 41.70 24.58
C LEU A 122 18.44 40.37 25.26
N ASN A 123 19.41 40.37 26.16
CA ASN A 123 19.77 39.17 26.94
C ASN A 123 18.60 38.67 27.81
N LYS A 124 17.85 39.59 28.42
CA LYS A 124 16.64 39.24 29.18
C LYS A 124 15.58 38.61 28.26
N GLN A 125 15.30 39.24 27.12
CA GLN A 125 14.35 38.72 26.12
C GLN A 125 14.77 37.34 25.60
N LEU A 126 16.06 37.13 25.34
CA LEU A 126 16.59 35.84 24.93
C LEU A 126 16.32 34.77 25.98
N SER A 127 16.59 35.04 27.26
CA SER A 127 16.35 34.09 28.35
C SER A 127 14.86 33.69 28.47
N GLU A 128 13.96 34.67 28.32
CA GLU A 128 12.51 34.42 28.29
C GLU A 128 12.10 33.58 27.05
N GLN A 129 12.66 33.87 25.88
CA GLN A 129 12.43 33.11 24.64
C GLN A 129 12.99 31.68 24.71
N GLU A 130 14.14 31.46 25.35
CA GLU A 130 14.69 30.12 25.57
C GLU A 130 13.82 29.30 26.52
N CYS A 131 13.31 29.92 27.59
CA CYS A 131 12.41 29.26 28.54
C CYS A 131 11.08 28.86 27.87
N THR A 132 10.49 29.75 27.06
CA THR A 132 9.28 29.44 26.28
C THR A 132 9.55 28.37 25.23
N THR A 133 10.70 28.40 24.55
CA THR A 133 11.11 27.35 23.61
C THR A 133 11.19 25.98 24.27
N ALA A 134 11.81 25.89 25.46
CA ALA A 134 11.90 24.65 26.22
C ALA A 134 10.52 24.13 26.64
N SER A 135 9.63 25.01 27.10
CA SER A 135 8.25 24.67 27.45
C SER A 135 7.47 24.12 26.24
N LEU A 136 7.52 24.82 25.10
CA LEU A 136 6.86 24.39 23.87
C LEU A 136 7.41 23.07 23.34
N HIS A 137 8.72 22.84 23.49
CA HIS A 137 9.36 21.57 23.13
C HIS A 137 8.80 20.41 23.95
N ASN A 138 8.71 20.58 25.27
CA ASN A 138 8.17 19.56 26.16
C ASN A 138 6.70 19.26 25.84
N MET A 139 5.88 20.29 25.62
CA MET A 139 4.47 20.09 25.24
C MET A 139 4.31 19.36 23.90
N ALA A 140 5.15 19.69 22.90
CA ALA A 140 5.14 18.99 21.62
C ALA A 140 5.53 17.51 21.78
N GLN A 141 6.51 17.22 22.64
CA GLN A 141 6.96 15.87 22.92
C GLN A 141 5.91 15.04 23.67
N GLU A 142 5.22 15.62 24.65
CA GLU A 142 4.09 14.98 25.34
C GLU A 142 2.96 14.60 24.37
N ARG A 143 2.57 15.52 23.48
CA ARG A 143 1.53 15.26 22.46
C ARG A 143 1.95 14.19 21.46
N LEU A 144 3.22 14.17 21.06
CA LEU A 144 3.76 13.11 20.22
C LEU A 144 3.68 11.75 20.92
N LEU A 145 4.01 11.69 22.20
CA LEU A 145 3.97 10.46 22.99
C LEU A 145 2.52 9.96 23.16
N GLU A 146 1.56 10.87 23.39
CA GLU A 146 0.13 10.57 23.39
C GLU A 146 -0.36 10.03 22.04
N SER A 147 0.11 10.60 20.93
CA SER A 147 -0.21 10.08 19.59
C SER A 147 0.32 8.66 19.37
N GLN A 148 1.54 8.39 19.82
CA GLN A 148 2.16 7.06 19.69
C GLN A 148 1.43 6.00 20.51
N THR A 149 1.01 6.32 21.74
CA THR A 149 0.25 5.38 22.58
C THR A 149 -1.12 5.07 21.98
N ARG A 150 -1.84 6.08 21.48
CA ARG A 150 -3.13 5.86 20.78
C ARG A 150 -2.96 5.06 19.49
N SER A 151 -1.89 5.29 18.72
CA SER A 151 -1.58 4.48 17.53
C SER A 151 -1.42 3.00 17.86
N ARG A 152 -0.69 2.68 18.94
CA ARG A 152 -0.53 1.28 19.39
C ARG A 152 -1.86 0.64 19.79
N GLN A 153 -2.72 1.37 20.50
CA GLN A 153 -4.04 0.88 20.87
C GLN A 153 -4.92 0.57 19.65
N LEU A 154 -4.88 1.44 18.62
CA LEU A 154 -5.61 1.21 17.37
C LEU A 154 -5.07 -0.01 16.60
N GLU A 155 -3.75 -0.21 16.57
CA GLU A 155 -3.16 -1.40 15.97
C GLU A 155 -3.58 -2.69 16.69
N GLU A 156 -3.62 -2.69 18.02
CA GLU A 156 -4.07 -3.83 18.82
C GLU A 156 -5.54 -4.17 18.53
N LEU A 157 -6.41 -3.16 18.49
CA LEU A 157 -7.82 -3.32 18.11
C LEU A 157 -7.97 -3.85 16.68
N GLN A 158 -7.17 -3.36 15.73
CA GLN A 158 -7.19 -3.85 14.36
C GLN A 158 -6.77 -5.32 14.28
N ARG A 159 -5.71 -5.71 14.99
CA ARG A 159 -5.26 -7.12 15.03
C ARG A 159 -6.35 -8.03 15.61
N GLU A 160 -7.01 -7.60 16.68
CA GLU A 160 -8.09 -8.38 17.28
C GLU A 160 -9.31 -8.49 16.36
N ASN A 161 -9.71 -7.41 15.69
CA ASN A 161 -10.77 -7.46 14.68
C ASN A 161 -10.44 -8.38 13.51
N CYS A 162 -9.19 -8.37 13.02
CA CYS A 162 -8.75 -9.30 11.99
C CYS A 162 -8.87 -10.76 12.48
N ARG A 163 -8.43 -11.05 13.72
CA ARG A 163 -8.54 -12.38 14.32
C ARG A 163 -10.00 -12.85 14.40
N LEU A 164 -10.89 -12.01 14.91
CA LEU A 164 -12.32 -12.31 15.02
C LEU A 164 -12.97 -12.51 13.64
N SER A 165 -12.59 -11.69 12.65
CA SER A 165 -13.06 -11.83 11.27
C SER A 165 -12.60 -13.15 10.64
N GLU A 166 -11.36 -13.58 10.89
CA GLU A 166 -10.86 -14.87 10.44
C GLU A 166 -11.58 -16.04 11.11
N GLU A 167 -11.88 -15.94 12.40
CA GLU A 167 -12.67 -16.92 13.15
C GLU A 167 -14.09 -17.05 12.59
N ALA A 168 -14.75 -15.91 12.30
CA ALA A 168 -16.05 -15.90 11.63
C ALA A 168 -15.97 -16.56 10.24
N ASN A 169 -14.96 -16.23 9.43
CA ASN A 169 -14.79 -16.79 8.09
C ASN A 169 -14.53 -18.31 8.11
N LYS A 170 -13.81 -18.82 9.12
CA LYS A 170 -13.63 -20.26 9.36
C LYS A 170 -14.97 -20.97 9.65
N GLY A 171 -15.93 -20.30 10.27
CA GLY A 171 -17.29 -20.82 10.47
C GLY A 171 -18.05 -21.03 9.17
N PHE A 172 -17.89 -20.13 8.19
CA PHE A 172 -18.54 -20.23 6.88
C PHE A 172 -17.80 -21.15 5.89
N SER A 173 -16.48 -21.28 6.02
CA SER A 173 -15.64 -22.06 5.11
C SER A 173 -15.60 -23.56 5.40
N LYS A 174 -16.02 -24.00 6.60
CA LYS A 174 -16.15 -25.43 6.92
C LYS A 174 -17.42 -26.00 6.27
N GLN A 175 -17.28 -27.18 5.68
CA GLN A 175 -18.36 -27.92 5.01
C GLN A 175 -19.60 -27.97 5.93
N GLN A 176 -20.65 -27.25 5.55
CA GLN A 176 -21.86 -27.16 6.35
C GLN A 176 -22.52 -28.53 6.43
N VAL A 177 -22.78 -28.96 7.67
CA VAL A 177 -23.64 -30.11 7.96
C VAL A 177 -25.02 -29.53 8.30
N PRO A 178 -26.09 -29.96 7.60
CA PRO A 178 -26.15 -31.03 6.61
C PRO A 178 -25.75 -30.60 5.17
N GLY A 179 -25.23 -31.53 4.38
CA GLY A 179 -24.79 -31.29 3.00
C GLY A 179 -25.93 -31.01 2.00
N LEU A 180 -25.57 -30.36 0.88
CA LEU A 180 -26.44 -29.77 -0.16
C LEU A 180 -27.53 -30.69 -0.77
N PHE A 181 -27.43 -32.01 -0.62
CA PHE A 181 -28.33 -33.00 -1.25
C PHE A 181 -29.33 -33.64 -0.27
N MET A 182 -29.95 -32.82 0.57
CA MET A 182 -30.98 -33.27 1.51
C MET A 182 -32.20 -33.91 0.80
N HIS A 183 -32.56 -33.40 -0.39
CA HIS A 183 -33.74 -33.79 -1.16
C HIS A 183 -33.70 -35.21 -1.77
N GLN A 184 -32.54 -35.87 -1.75
CA GLN A 184 -32.38 -37.26 -2.24
C GLN A 184 -32.58 -38.31 -1.14
N GLN A 185 -32.83 -37.87 0.11
CA GLN A 185 -33.04 -38.77 1.22
C GLN A 185 -34.53 -39.19 1.31
N PRO A 186 -34.83 -40.37 1.87
CA PRO A 186 -36.21 -40.74 2.22
C PRO A 186 -36.89 -39.61 3.01
N LEU A 187 -38.16 -39.33 2.71
CA LEU A 187 -38.93 -38.20 3.28
C LEU A 187 -38.79 -38.08 4.81
N ASP A 188 -38.81 -39.22 5.52
CA ASP A 188 -38.66 -39.24 6.98
C ASP A 188 -37.27 -38.77 7.46
N GLN A 189 -36.21 -39.13 6.73
CA GLN A 189 -34.85 -38.67 7.02
C GLN A 189 -34.63 -37.22 6.61
N TYR A 190 -35.31 -36.77 5.56
CA TYR A 190 -35.30 -35.37 5.12
C TYR A 190 -35.90 -34.46 6.19
N PHE A 191 -37.11 -34.76 6.67
CA PHE A 191 -37.77 -33.96 7.71
C PHE A 191 -36.98 -33.95 9.01
N LEU A 192 -36.47 -35.10 9.47
CA LEU A 192 -35.67 -35.18 10.69
C LEU A 192 -34.39 -34.32 10.63
N LYS A 193 -33.74 -34.27 9.46
CA LYS A 193 -32.55 -33.43 9.27
C LYS A 193 -32.89 -31.96 9.04
N CYS A 194 -34.04 -31.63 8.46
CA CYS A 194 -34.55 -30.26 8.40
C CYS A 194 -34.81 -29.71 9.81
N ASP A 195 -35.43 -30.51 10.69
CA ASP A 195 -35.65 -30.13 12.09
C ASP A 195 -34.33 -29.97 12.85
N SER A 196 -33.40 -30.91 12.65
CA SER A 196 -32.04 -30.81 13.21
C SER A 196 -31.31 -29.55 12.72
N PHE A 197 -31.39 -29.25 11.41
CA PHE A 197 -30.82 -28.04 10.82
C PHE A 197 -31.46 -26.78 11.39
N MET A 198 -32.78 -26.73 11.54
CA MET A 198 -33.46 -25.58 12.13
C MET A 198 -33.02 -25.36 13.58
N GLN A 199 -32.84 -26.43 14.36
CA GLN A 199 -32.30 -26.33 15.73
C GLN A 199 -30.85 -25.84 15.76
N TYR A 200 -29.97 -26.39 14.92
CA TYR A 200 -28.59 -25.93 14.80
C TYR A 200 -28.50 -24.49 14.30
N PHE A 201 -29.33 -24.10 13.33
CA PHE A 201 -29.41 -22.75 12.82
C PHE A 201 -29.90 -21.77 13.91
N THR A 202 -30.91 -22.17 14.69
CA THR A 202 -31.40 -21.37 15.82
C THR A 202 -30.34 -21.18 16.90
N LEU A 203 -29.62 -22.25 17.25
CA LEU A 203 -28.50 -22.20 18.19
C LEU A 203 -27.35 -21.34 17.65
N TYR A 204 -26.99 -21.51 16.38
CA TYR A 204 -25.96 -20.72 15.71
C TYR A 204 -26.32 -19.22 15.68
N MET A 205 -27.56 -18.89 15.33
CA MET A 205 -28.07 -17.52 15.38
C MET A 205 -28.03 -16.97 16.80
N ARG A 206 -28.46 -17.73 17.80
CA ARG A 206 -28.41 -17.28 19.21
C ARG A 206 -26.99 -17.05 19.73
N ASP A 207 -26.05 -17.91 19.37
CA ASP A 207 -24.70 -17.92 19.93
C ASP A 207 -23.74 -16.96 19.16
N ASN A 208 -23.96 -16.74 17.85
CA ASN A 208 -23.09 -15.92 17.01
C ASN A 208 -23.72 -14.58 16.60
N PHE A 209 -25.05 -14.51 16.52
CA PHE A 209 -25.80 -13.28 16.32
C PHE A 209 -26.53 -12.94 17.62
N LYS A 210 -25.76 -12.54 18.65
CA LYS A 210 -26.34 -11.72 19.71
C LYS A 210 -26.86 -10.46 19.02
N LEU A 211 -28.16 -10.38 18.79
CA LEU A 211 -28.82 -9.14 18.39
C LEU A 211 -28.57 -8.14 19.51
N GLN A 212 -27.46 -7.41 19.41
CA GLN A 212 -27.22 -6.22 20.23
C GLN A 212 -28.40 -5.30 19.97
N GLU A 213 -29.10 -4.94 21.05
CA GLU A 213 -30.22 -4.02 20.98
C GLU A 213 -29.72 -2.72 20.33
N TYR A 214 -30.55 -2.09 19.50
CA TYR A 214 -30.19 -0.92 18.67
C TYR A 214 -29.47 0.20 19.47
N TYR A 215 -29.72 0.30 20.78
CA TYR A 215 -29.04 1.17 21.73
C TYR A 215 -27.52 0.94 21.86
N ASP A 216 -27.04 -0.31 21.84
CA ASP A 216 -25.61 -0.64 21.95
C ASP A 216 -24.86 -0.26 20.66
N PHE A 217 -25.54 -0.32 19.51
CA PHE A 217 -24.96 0.06 18.22
C PHE A 217 -24.85 1.59 18.05
N GLU A 218 -25.82 2.35 18.56
CA GLU A 218 -25.72 3.81 18.66
C GLU A 218 -24.61 4.24 19.63
N SER A 219 -24.49 3.59 20.79
CA SER A 219 -23.39 3.81 21.74
C SER A 219 -22.02 3.62 21.07
N PHE A 220 -21.81 2.50 20.36
CA PHE A 220 -20.53 2.23 19.69
C PHE A 220 -20.21 3.26 18.60
N ARG A 221 -21.21 3.70 17.83
CA ARG A 221 -21.03 4.76 16.83
C ARG A 221 -20.66 6.10 17.47
N VAL A 222 -21.31 6.46 18.57
CA VAL A 222 -21.01 7.68 19.33
C VAL A 222 -19.59 7.61 19.90
N ASP A 223 -19.17 6.48 20.45
CA ASP A 223 -17.82 6.28 20.97
C ASP A 223 -16.76 6.37 19.86
N THR A 224 -17.01 5.77 18.70
CA THR A 224 -16.10 5.85 17.54
C THR A 224 -16.00 7.29 17.03
N GLN A 225 -17.10 8.03 17.02
CA GLN A 225 -17.13 9.42 16.59
C GLN A 225 -16.40 10.33 17.60
N GLN A 226 -16.54 10.08 18.90
CA GLN A 226 -15.77 10.76 19.96
C GLN A 226 -14.28 10.45 19.90
N ILE A 227 -13.88 9.23 19.53
CA ILE A 227 -12.48 8.88 19.33
C ILE A 227 -11.89 9.66 18.15
N ASN A 228 -12.63 9.74 17.03
CA ASN A 228 -12.18 10.50 15.87
C ASN A 228 -12.05 12.00 16.17
N THR A 229 -13.01 12.61 16.87
CA THR A 229 -12.89 14.03 17.27
C THR A 229 -11.69 14.25 18.20
N LYS A 230 -11.44 13.34 19.16
CA LYS A 230 -10.26 13.41 20.04
C LYS A 230 -8.94 13.20 19.29
N LEU A 231 -8.94 12.48 18.16
CA LEU A 231 -7.76 12.32 17.31
C LEU A 231 -7.52 13.57 16.46
N ASP A 232 -8.58 14.18 15.92
CA ASP A 232 -8.50 15.44 15.19
C ASP A 232 -8.00 16.57 16.11
N GLU A 233 -8.50 16.67 17.33
CA GLU A 233 -8.02 17.63 18.35
C GLU A 233 -6.54 17.41 18.68
N LEU A 234 -6.12 16.14 18.83
CA LEU A 234 -4.72 15.81 19.08
C LEU A 234 -3.84 16.21 17.89
N GLN A 235 -4.28 15.95 16.66
CA GLN A 235 -3.57 16.36 15.44
C GLN A 235 -3.42 17.88 15.35
N HIS A 236 -4.48 18.64 15.59
CA HIS A 236 -4.44 20.10 15.55
C HIS A 236 -3.51 20.66 16.64
N SER A 237 -3.58 20.11 17.86
CA SER A 237 -2.69 20.53 18.96
C SER A 237 -1.22 20.22 18.68
N MET A 238 -0.89 19.05 18.12
CA MET A 238 0.47 18.71 17.70
C MET A 238 0.99 19.70 16.65
N GLN A 239 0.18 20.03 15.64
CA GLN A 239 0.55 21.01 14.61
C GLN A 239 0.79 22.39 15.23
N HIS A 240 -0.11 22.84 16.09
CA HIS A 240 -0.01 24.12 16.79
C HIS A 240 1.30 24.23 17.60
N TYR A 241 1.57 23.27 18.50
CA TYR A 241 2.79 23.32 19.34
C TYR A 241 4.07 23.18 18.53
N THR A 242 4.07 22.39 17.45
CA THR A 242 5.24 22.25 16.57
C THR A 242 5.57 23.57 15.87
N ILE A 243 4.55 24.24 15.31
CA ILE A 243 4.71 25.53 14.63
C ILE A 243 5.15 26.61 15.64
N ALA A 244 4.50 26.67 16.80
CA ALA A 244 4.84 27.61 17.86
C ALA A 244 6.31 27.45 18.32
N HIS A 245 6.76 26.21 18.53
CA HIS A 245 8.16 25.92 18.89
C HIS A 245 9.14 26.37 17.80
N ILE A 246 8.85 26.12 16.51
CA ILE A 246 9.71 26.55 15.41
C ILE A 246 9.82 28.08 15.36
N ASN A 247 8.68 28.77 15.49
CA ASN A 247 8.64 30.23 15.46
C ASN A 247 9.42 30.84 16.63
N GLU A 248 9.24 30.34 17.85
CA GLU A 248 9.99 30.87 19.00
C GLU A 248 11.47 30.53 18.95
N LYS A 249 11.83 29.34 18.48
CA LYS A 249 13.23 28.99 18.26
C LYS A 249 13.90 29.88 17.21
N ALA A 250 13.17 30.30 16.18
CA ALA A 250 13.66 31.24 15.18
C ALA A 250 13.87 32.63 15.78
N LYS A 251 12.93 33.12 16.61
CA LYS A 251 13.07 34.39 17.33
C LYS A 251 14.25 34.38 18.29
N SER A 252 14.39 33.34 19.11
CA SER A 252 15.54 33.16 20.02
C SER A 252 16.87 33.22 19.27
N LYS A 253 16.99 32.53 18.13
CA LYS A 253 18.20 32.59 17.29
C LYS A 253 18.46 33.97 16.70
N ALA A 254 17.42 34.69 16.29
CA ALA A 254 17.56 36.06 15.81
C ALA A 254 18.06 36.99 16.93
N THR A 255 17.47 36.88 18.13
CA THR A 255 17.90 37.64 19.32
C THR A 255 19.34 37.31 19.71
N GLN A 256 19.74 36.05 19.66
CA GLN A 256 21.13 35.63 19.89
C GLN A 256 22.08 36.27 18.87
N ALA A 257 21.74 36.26 17.58
CA ALA A 257 22.55 36.88 16.54
C ALA A 257 22.68 38.41 16.74
N LEU A 258 21.63 39.09 17.24
CA LEU A 258 21.71 40.50 17.63
C LEU A 258 22.72 40.70 18.77
N ILE A 259 22.65 39.87 19.81
CA ILE A 259 23.54 39.95 20.97
C ILE A 259 25.01 39.71 20.55
N ASP A 260 25.24 38.73 19.68
CA ASP A 260 26.57 38.38 19.17
C ASP A 260 27.17 39.50 18.30
N ASN A 261 26.33 40.23 17.55
CA ASN A 261 26.76 41.38 16.75
C ASN A 261 27.06 42.62 17.61
N ILE A 262 26.47 42.75 18.81
CA ILE A 262 26.78 43.83 19.77
C ILE A 262 28.03 43.45 20.57
N ASP A 263 29.19 43.53 19.90
CA ASP A 263 30.51 43.26 20.48
C ASP A 263 31.13 44.52 21.10
N LEU A 264 30.69 44.83 22.32
CA LEU A 264 31.17 45.98 23.10
C LEU A 264 32.69 45.94 23.38
N ASN A 265 33.34 44.79 23.23
CA ASN A 265 34.79 44.66 23.47
C ASN A 265 35.63 45.18 22.29
N LYS A 266 35.05 45.34 21.10
CA LYS A 266 35.74 45.88 19.91
C LYS A 266 35.70 47.39 19.80
N ILE A 267 34.81 48.04 20.56
CA ILE A 267 34.63 49.48 20.54
C ILE A 267 35.76 50.13 21.36
N HIS A 268 36.85 50.53 20.70
CA HIS A 268 37.97 51.25 21.30
C HIS A 268 38.29 52.50 20.46
N CYS A 269 37.48 53.54 20.62
CA CYS A 269 37.76 54.82 19.96
C CYS A 269 38.77 55.61 20.80
N LEU A 270 40.01 55.74 20.31
CA LEU A 270 41.08 56.51 20.96
C LEU A 270 41.16 57.95 20.43
N THR A 271 40.52 58.25 19.30
CA THR A 271 40.50 59.59 18.68
C THR A 271 39.09 60.00 18.23
N LEU A 272 38.86 61.30 18.05
CA LEU A 272 37.58 61.87 17.65
C LEU A 272 37.15 61.44 16.24
N THR A 273 38.13 61.26 15.35
CA THR A 273 37.94 60.73 13.99
C THR A 273 37.55 59.26 14.01
N ASP A 274 38.12 58.47 14.94
CA ASP A 274 37.73 57.07 15.11
C ASP A 274 36.30 56.98 15.63
N MET A 275 35.90 57.81 16.61
CA MET A 275 34.50 57.87 17.07
C MET A 275 33.52 58.18 15.94
N ALA A 276 33.80 59.18 15.11
CA ALA A 276 32.92 59.56 14.01
C ALA A 276 32.79 58.44 12.96
N ARG A 277 33.89 57.73 12.66
CA ARG A 277 33.87 56.60 11.74
C ARG A 277 33.12 55.41 12.33
N GLU A 278 33.39 55.06 13.59
CA GLU A 278 32.75 53.92 14.25
C GLU A 278 31.25 54.15 14.44
N ALA A 279 30.83 55.38 14.78
CA ALA A 279 29.43 55.77 14.85
C ALA A 279 28.73 55.64 13.49
N HIS A 280 29.40 56.04 12.40
CA HIS A 280 28.87 55.91 11.06
C HIS A 280 28.77 54.43 10.62
N GLU A 281 29.77 53.61 10.92
CA GLU A 281 29.75 52.18 10.62
C GLU A 281 28.67 51.42 11.41
N LEU A 282 28.49 51.74 12.70
CA LEU A 282 27.42 51.18 13.53
C LEU A 282 26.03 51.59 13.01
N GLN A 283 25.88 52.83 12.56
CA GLN A 283 24.64 53.30 11.95
C GLN A 283 24.36 52.60 10.61
N LEU A 284 25.39 52.39 9.78
CA LEU A 284 25.26 51.64 8.52
C LEU A 284 24.93 50.16 8.76
N LEU A 285 25.50 49.55 9.82
CA LEU A 285 25.21 48.19 10.23
C LEU A 285 23.74 48.06 10.70
N ASN A 286 23.27 49.04 11.46
CA ASN A 286 21.91 49.11 11.97
C ASN A 286 20.88 49.30 10.84
N ASP A 287 21.12 50.26 9.96
CA ASP A 287 20.16 50.63 8.91
C ASP A 287 20.12 49.59 7.79
N ASN A 288 21.26 49.08 7.34
CA ASN A 288 21.30 48.22 6.15
C ASN A 288 21.48 46.73 6.45
N HIS A 289 22.28 46.36 7.45
CA HIS A 289 22.65 44.96 7.63
C HIS A 289 21.58 44.17 8.39
N LEU A 290 20.96 44.80 9.39
CA LEU A 290 19.91 44.20 10.19
C LEU A 290 18.61 44.00 9.43
N GLU A 291 18.17 45.02 8.69
CA GLU A 291 16.97 44.91 7.86
C GLU A 291 17.16 43.89 6.73
N ASN A 292 18.31 43.90 6.05
CA ASN A 292 18.58 42.92 4.99
C ASN A 292 18.67 41.48 5.52
N THR A 293 19.31 41.26 6.66
CA THR A 293 19.39 39.90 7.25
C THR A 293 18.02 39.42 7.70
N TYR A 294 17.21 40.29 8.34
CA TYR A 294 15.83 39.98 8.69
C TYR A 294 14.99 39.62 7.45
N ASN A 295 15.00 40.47 6.42
CA ASN A 295 14.25 40.25 5.18
C ASN A 295 14.70 38.97 4.46
N THR A 296 15.99 38.69 4.44
CA THR A 296 16.54 37.46 3.83
C THR A 296 16.09 36.21 4.61
N LEU A 297 16.15 36.26 5.95
CA LEU A 297 15.73 35.15 6.79
C LEU A 297 14.22 34.91 6.69
N LEU A 298 13.42 35.97 6.70
CA LEU A 298 11.97 35.93 6.56
C LEU A 298 11.56 35.34 5.20
N ASN A 299 12.21 35.78 4.12
CA ASN A 299 11.98 35.24 2.78
C ASN A 299 12.38 33.75 2.70
N ALA A 300 13.53 33.36 3.25
CA ALA A 300 13.96 31.96 3.29
C ALA A 300 12.98 31.09 4.08
N LEU A 301 12.51 31.57 5.24
CA LEU A 301 11.54 30.84 6.07
C LEU A 301 10.19 30.70 5.35
N THR A 302 9.72 31.77 4.71
CA THR A 302 8.46 31.78 3.95
C THR A 302 8.50 30.80 2.77
N LEU A 303 9.63 30.78 2.05
CA LEU A 303 9.84 29.84 0.95
C LEU A 303 9.83 28.38 1.46
N HIS A 304 10.50 28.13 2.58
CA HIS A 304 10.60 26.80 3.17
C HIS A 304 9.25 26.29 3.70
N VAL A 305 8.45 27.19 4.33
CA VAL A 305 7.08 26.89 4.75
C VAL A 305 6.21 26.58 3.54
N ASN A 306 6.25 27.40 2.49
CA ASN A 306 5.47 27.17 1.27
C ASN A 306 5.82 25.83 0.60
N GLN A 307 7.12 25.51 0.47
CA GLN A 307 7.57 24.23 -0.06
C GLN A 307 7.09 23.03 0.78
N GLN A 308 7.20 23.11 2.10
CA GLN A 308 6.73 22.04 2.99
C GLN A 308 5.21 21.88 2.92
N THR A 309 4.47 22.98 2.81
CA THR A 309 3.01 22.97 2.66
C THR A 309 2.62 22.33 1.33
N GLN A 310 3.30 22.69 0.23
CA GLN A 310 3.09 22.11 -1.09
C GLN A 310 3.36 20.60 -1.08
N GLN A 311 4.50 20.15 -0.53
CA GLN A 311 4.82 18.72 -0.42
C GLN A 311 3.76 17.97 0.37
N ARG A 312 3.22 18.57 1.45
CA ARG A 312 2.17 17.94 2.24
C ARG A 312 0.85 17.83 1.48
N ILE A 313 0.48 18.85 0.70
CA ILE A 313 -0.69 18.80 -0.19
C ILE A 313 -0.50 17.70 -1.24
N GLU A 314 0.67 17.61 -1.86
CA GLU A 314 0.99 16.57 -2.85
C GLU A 314 0.87 15.16 -2.25
N LEU A 315 1.35 14.96 -1.02
CA LEU A 315 1.28 13.68 -0.30
C LEU A 315 -0.17 13.29 0.01
N VAL A 316 -0.98 14.24 0.48
CA VAL A 316 -2.42 14.02 0.73
C VAL A 316 -3.17 13.73 -0.56
N LEU A 317 -2.87 14.43 -1.64
CA LEU A 317 -3.46 14.17 -2.96
C LEU A 317 -3.08 12.79 -3.49
N TYR A 318 -1.82 12.38 -3.29
CA TYR A 318 -1.33 11.04 -3.64
C TYR A 318 -2.04 9.93 -2.84
N GLU A 319 -2.17 10.09 -1.52
CA GLU A 319 -2.91 9.13 -0.69
C GLU A 319 -4.41 9.09 -1.07
N ASN A 320 -5.02 10.24 -1.33
CA ASN A 320 -6.43 10.31 -1.73
C ASN A 320 -6.68 9.62 -3.08
N THR A 321 -5.80 9.84 -4.05
CA THR A 321 -5.87 9.20 -5.37
C THR A 321 -5.62 7.69 -5.26
N LYS A 322 -4.65 7.26 -4.45
CA LYS A 322 -4.43 5.85 -4.12
C LYS A 322 -5.68 5.20 -3.52
N GLN A 323 -6.29 5.80 -2.50
CA GLN A 323 -7.51 5.27 -1.89
C GLN A 323 -8.71 5.27 -2.85
N LYS A 324 -8.82 6.26 -3.75
CA LYS A 324 -9.85 6.27 -4.80
C LYS A 324 -9.64 5.13 -5.80
N LEU A 325 -8.39 4.86 -6.19
CA LEU A 325 -8.04 3.76 -7.08
C LEU A 325 -8.34 2.40 -6.42
N GLU A 326 -7.94 2.21 -5.15
CA GLU A 326 -8.26 0.98 -4.40
C GLU A 326 -9.77 0.76 -4.28
N ARG A 327 -10.55 1.81 -4.01
CA ARG A 327 -12.02 1.74 -4.02
C ARG A 327 -12.57 1.36 -5.39
N ALA A 328 -12.05 1.93 -6.47
CA ALA A 328 -12.46 1.59 -7.83
C ALA A 328 -12.11 0.14 -8.20
N LEU A 329 -10.93 -0.35 -7.80
CA LEU A 329 -10.51 -1.74 -8.00
C LEU A 329 -11.41 -2.71 -7.23
N ARG A 330 -11.72 -2.43 -5.97
CA ARG A 330 -12.67 -3.25 -5.18
C ARG A 330 -14.07 -3.27 -5.80
N ARG A 331 -14.59 -2.13 -6.27
CA ARG A 331 -15.87 -2.09 -6.99
C ARG A 331 -15.84 -2.94 -8.25
N ARG A 332 -14.80 -2.81 -9.08
CA ARG A 332 -14.65 -3.61 -10.29
C ARG A 332 -14.60 -5.11 -10.00
N GLU A 333 -13.92 -5.51 -8.93
CA GLU A 333 -13.86 -6.92 -8.54
C GLU A 333 -15.21 -7.43 -8.03
N ASN A 334 -15.92 -6.63 -7.22
CA ASN A 334 -17.29 -6.94 -6.82
C ASN A 334 -18.23 -7.05 -8.03
N ASP A 335 -18.14 -6.15 -9.01
CA ASP A 335 -18.97 -6.18 -10.23
C ASP A 335 -18.70 -7.46 -11.03
N LYS A 336 -17.44 -7.90 -11.14
CA LYS A 336 -17.11 -9.18 -11.78
C LYS A 336 -17.70 -10.37 -11.03
N GLN A 337 -17.58 -10.39 -9.70
CA GLN A 337 -18.15 -11.45 -8.86
C GLN A 337 -19.67 -11.47 -8.98
N LEU A 338 -20.32 -10.32 -8.93
CA LEU A 338 -21.77 -10.19 -9.11
C LEU A 338 -22.21 -10.66 -10.50
N THR A 339 -21.49 -10.26 -11.55
CA THR A 339 -21.76 -10.70 -12.93
C THR A 339 -21.66 -12.22 -13.05
N ARG A 340 -20.66 -12.83 -12.41
CA ARG A 340 -20.51 -14.29 -12.37
C ARG A 340 -21.67 -14.96 -11.63
N ILE A 341 -22.04 -14.45 -10.45
CA ILE A 341 -23.18 -14.99 -9.68
C ILE A 341 -24.47 -14.87 -10.47
N ILE A 342 -24.71 -13.73 -11.13
CA ILE A 342 -25.89 -13.53 -11.99
C ILE A 342 -25.86 -14.50 -13.17
N SER A 343 -24.72 -14.67 -13.83
CA SER A 343 -24.56 -15.62 -14.94
C SER A 343 -24.80 -17.06 -14.49
N ASP A 344 -24.25 -17.47 -13.35
CA ASP A 344 -24.44 -18.80 -12.79
C ASP A 344 -25.90 -19.02 -12.37
N ALA A 345 -26.55 -18.00 -11.79
CA ALA A 345 -27.97 -18.03 -11.43
C ALA A 345 -28.87 -18.10 -12.66
N LEU A 346 -28.56 -17.36 -13.73
CA LEU A 346 -29.28 -17.44 -15.01
C LEU A 346 -29.12 -18.81 -15.65
N SER A 347 -27.89 -19.35 -15.71
CA SER A 347 -27.64 -20.71 -16.21
C SER A 347 -28.40 -21.76 -15.39
N ASN A 348 -28.45 -21.62 -14.07
CA ASN A 348 -29.22 -22.51 -13.21
C ASN A 348 -30.73 -22.37 -13.44
N ALA A 349 -31.22 -21.14 -13.63
CA ALA A 349 -32.61 -20.89 -13.95
C ALA A 349 -33.01 -21.47 -15.32
N GLU A 350 -32.13 -21.37 -16.33
CA GLU A 350 -32.31 -22.01 -17.63
C GLU A 350 -32.32 -23.54 -17.53
N LEU A 351 -31.42 -24.13 -16.75
CA LEU A 351 -31.41 -25.57 -16.51
C LEU A 351 -32.66 -26.04 -15.76
N LEU A 352 -33.13 -25.27 -14.77
CA LEU A 352 -34.40 -25.52 -14.08
C LEU A 352 -35.58 -25.39 -15.03
N TRP A 353 -35.59 -24.38 -15.91
CA TRP A 353 -36.63 -24.20 -16.91
C TRP A 353 -36.66 -25.37 -17.90
N ILE A 354 -35.51 -25.81 -18.43
CA ILE A 354 -35.40 -26.99 -19.28
C ILE A 354 -35.91 -28.23 -18.54
N SER A 355 -35.55 -28.39 -17.26
CA SER A 355 -35.99 -29.53 -16.44
C SER A 355 -37.51 -29.52 -16.23
N ILE A 356 -38.09 -28.37 -15.90
CA ILE A 356 -39.55 -28.19 -15.80
C ILE A 356 -40.22 -28.47 -17.13
N GLN A 357 -39.64 -28.01 -18.25
CA GLN A 357 -40.21 -28.23 -19.57
C GLN A 357 -40.15 -29.70 -19.99
N LEU A 358 -39.05 -30.41 -19.67
CA LEU A 358 -38.95 -31.86 -19.85
C LEU A 358 -39.92 -32.63 -18.95
N ASP A 359 -40.12 -32.18 -17.71
CA ASP A 359 -41.12 -32.77 -16.80
C ASP A 359 -42.55 -32.51 -17.27
N LEU A 360 -42.84 -31.33 -17.83
CA LEU A 360 -44.12 -31.00 -18.45
C LEU A 360 -44.33 -31.79 -19.75
N GLU A 361 -43.31 -31.98 -20.57
CA GLU A 361 -43.36 -32.87 -21.74
C GLU A 361 -43.56 -34.32 -21.31
N LYS A 362 -42.90 -34.78 -20.25
CA LYS A 362 -43.09 -36.10 -19.65
C LYS A 362 -44.50 -36.27 -19.08
N ALA A 363 -45.06 -35.26 -18.41
CA ALA A 363 -46.42 -35.25 -17.91
C ALA A 363 -47.47 -35.20 -19.04
N ARG A 364 -47.19 -34.43 -20.10
CA ARG A 364 -48.00 -34.38 -21.33
C ARG A 364 -47.96 -35.72 -22.07
N ASN A 365 -46.81 -36.38 -22.10
CA ASN A 365 -46.63 -37.72 -22.67
C ASN A 365 -47.16 -38.84 -21.75
N TRP A 366 -47.46 -38.56 -20.47
CA TRP A 366 -48.12 -39.49 -19.54
C TRP A 366 -49.64 -39.59 -19.75
N THR A 367 -50.24 -38.64 -20.47
CA THR A 367 -51.64 -38.72 -20.91
C THR A 367 -51.71 -39.02 -22.40
N ASP A 368 -51.12 -40.14 -22.80
CA ASP A 368 -51.45 -40.74 -24.10
C ASP A 368 -52.90 -41.25 -24.03
N SER A 369 -53.83 -40.41 -24.46
CA SER A 369 -55.24 -40.75 -24.66
C SER A 369 -55.46 -41.38 -26.04
N SER A 370 -54.45 -42.04 -26.59
CA SER A 370 -54.61 -42.83 -27.79
C SER A 370 -55.58 -43.99 -27.50
N LEU A 371 -56.51 -44.23 -28.43
CA LEU A 371 -57.44 -45.37 -28.40
C LEU A 371 -56.72 -46.70 -28.15
N ARG A 372 -55.46 -46.76 -28.59
CA ARG A 372 -54.50 -47.86 -28.42
C ARG A 372 -54.12 -48.12 -26.96
N LEU A 373 -53.92 -47.10 -26.14
CA LEU A 373 -53.59 -47.27 -24.72
C LEU A 373 -54.80 -47.77 -23.93
N HIS A 374 -56.01 -47.37 -24.33
CA HIS A 374 -57.25 -47.87 -23.74
C HIS A 374 -57.48 -49.36 -24.06
N GLU A 375 -57.28 -49.76 -25.32
CA GLU A 375 -57.30 -51.18 -25.73
C GLU A 375 -56.22 -52.01 -25.03
N GLN A 376 -55.01 -51.45 -24.85
CA GLN A 376 -53.92 -52.10 -24.12
C GLN A 376 -54.21 -52.22 -22.61
N ALA A 377 -54.82 -51.21 -22.00
CA ALA A 377 -55.21 -51.25 -20.60
C ALA A 377 -56.35 -52.27 -20.37
N GLU A 378 -57.32 -52.34 -21.28
CA GLU A 378 -58.42 -53.30 -21.21
C GLU A 378 -57.92 -54.74 -21.41
N THR A 379 -57.04 -54.97 -22.39
CA THR A 379 -56.44 -56.29 -22.61
C THR A 379 -55.52 -56.70 -21.45
N SER A 380 -54.78 -55.77 -20.83
CA SER A 380 -53.99 -56.03 -19.62
C SER A 380 -54.89 -56.37 -18.43
N TRP A 381 -55.99 -55.65 -18.24
CA TRP A 381 -56.97 -55.92 -17.19
C TRP A 381 -57.64 -57.28 -17.37
N GLN A 382 -58.01 -57.66 -18.60
CA GLN A 382 -58.52 -59.00 -18.93
C GLN A 382 -57.46 -60.09 -18.64
N ARG A 383 -56.18 -59.82 -18.90
CA ARG A 383 -55.05 -60.73 -18.59
C ARG A 383 -54.87 -60.90 -17.08
N VAL A 384 -54.99 -59.83 -16.30
CA VAL A 384 -54.92 -59.86 -14.82
C VAL A 384 -56.12 -60.62 -14.24
N LEU A 385 -57.32 -60.42 -14.79
CA LEU A 385 -58.52 -61.20 -14.42
C LEU A 385 -58.33 -62.69 -14.75
N ALA A 386 -57.80 -63.01 -15.93
CA ALA A 386 -57.46 -64.38 -16.31
C ALA A 386 -56.43 -64.97 -15.33
N MET A 387 -55.37 -64.22 -14.97
CA MET A 387 -54.36 -64.65 -14.00
C MET A 387 -54.89 -64.84 -12.58
N ARG A 388 -55.82 -63.99 -12.13
CA ARG A 388 -56.50 -64.15 -10.84
C ARG A 388 -57.42 -65.37 -10.83
N SER A 389 -57.99 -65.75 -11.98
CA SER A 389 -58.82 -66.95 -12.13
C SER A 389 -58.03 -68.28 -12.21
N ILE A 390 -56.70 -68.23 -12.37
CA ILE A 390 -55.83 -69.42 -12.48
C ILE A 390 -55.89 -70.31 -11.24
N ASN A 391 -56.08 -69.73 -10.05
CA ASN A 391 -56.20 -70.50 -8.81
C ASN A 391 -57.62 -71.02 -8.54
N ALA A 392 -58.62 -70.56 -9.31
CA ALA A 392 -60.03 -70.82 -9.03
C ALA A 392 -60.63 -71.94 -9.90
N ASN A 393 -60.12 -72.18 -11.13
CA ASN A 393 -60.59 -73.26 -12.00
C ASN A 393 -59.45 -73.83 -12.86
N PRO A 394 -59.04 -75.11 -12.71
CA PRO A 394 -57.96 -75.72 -13.48
C PRO A 394 -58.37 -76.20 -14.88
N ILE A 395 -59.60 -75.92 -15.33
CA ILE A 395 -60.13 -76.41 -16.62
C ILE A 395 -60.16 -75.25 -17.62
N GLY A 396 -59.14 -75.17 -18.48
CA GLY A 396 -58.99 -74.13 -19.51
C GLY A 396 -57.58 -74.07 -20.11
N THR A 397 -57.32 -73.07 -20.95
CA THR A 397 -56.04 -72.80 -21.65
C THR A 397 -54.83 -72.80 -20.72
N THR A 398 -55.02 -72.41 -19.46
CA THR A 398 -54.00 -72.44 -18.40
C THR A 398 -53.60 -73.85 -17.97
N GLY A 399 -54.53 -74.81 -17.99
CA GLY A 399 -54.22 -76.22 -17.71
C GLY A 399 -53.38 -76.85 -18.83
N GLN A 400 -53.64 -76.47 -20.08
CA GLN A 400 -52.81 -76.89 -21.23
C GLN A 400 -51.40 -76.30 -21.15
N PHE A 401 -51.29 -75.02 -20.77
CA PHE A 401 -50.00 -74.35 -20.56
C PHE A 401 -49.20 -74.96 -19.40
N LEU A 402 -49.85 -75.20 -18.26
CA LEU A 402 -49.25 -75.86 -17.11
C LEU A 402 -48.77 -77.27 -17.43
N LYS A 403 -49.58 -78.02 -18.19
CA LYS A 403 -49.21 -79.35 -18.65
C LYS A 403 -48.03 -79.31 -19.62
N ALA A 404 -48.00 -78.34 -20.55
CA ALA A 404 -46.87 -78.17 -21.46
C ALA A 404 -45.56 -77.80 -20.73
N ILE A 405 -45.61 -76.95 -19.70
CA ILE A 405 -44.46 -76.63 -18.86
C ILE A 405 -44.02 -77.85 -18.05
N ALA A 406 -44.97 -78.54 -17.40
CA ALA A 406 -44.68 -79.72 -16.61
C ALA A 406 -44.07 -80.84 -17.47
N ASP A 407 -44.60 -81.09 -18.67
CA ASP A 407 -44.08 -82.11 -19.60
C ASP A 407 -42.64 -81.79 -20.03
N ARG A 408 -42.35 -80.53 -20.37
CA ARG A 408 -40.99 -80.08 -20.75
C ARG A 408 -40.00 -80.15 -19.59
N LEU A 409 -40.41 -79.67 -18.41
CA LEU A 409 -39.60 -79.80 -17.19
C LEU A 409 -39.34 -81.26 -16.84
N SER A 410 -40.36 -82.12 -17.01
CA SER A 410 -40.21 -83.56 -16.77
C SER A 410 -39.18 -84.21 -17.69
N THR A 411 -39.15 -83.77 -18.94
CA THR A 411 -38.22 -84.27 -19.95
C THR A 411 -36.76 -83.94 -19.58
N HIS A 412 -36.51 -82.74 -19.03
CA HIS A 412 -35.16 -82.28 -18.69
C HIS A 412 -34.67 -82.68 -17.29
N ILE A 413 -35.58 -82.79 -16.32
CA ILE A 413 -35.24 -83.20 -14.95
C ILE A 413 -35.20 -84.75 -14.84
N GLY A 414 -35.80 -85.47 -15.80
CA GLY A 414 -35.90 -86.93 -15.78
C GLY A 414 -36.89 -87.47 -14.75
N GLN A 415 -37.78 -86.62 -14.22
CA GLN A 415 -38.78 -86.94 -13.21
C GLN A 415 -40.13 -86.37 -13.64
N GLN A 416 -41.22 -87.09 -13.42
CA GLN A 416 -42.55 -86.64 -13.82
C GLN A 416 -43.06 -85.51 -12.90
N VAL A 417 -43.08 -84.29 -13.40
CA VAL A 417 -43.55 -83.08 -12.71
C VAL A 417 -45.07 -83.04 -12.72
N ARG A 418 -45.70 -82.85 -11.57
CA ARG A 418 -47.16 -82.76 -11.44
C ARG A 418 -47.66 -81.41 -11.96
N ALA A 419 -48.49 -81.43 -13.00
CA ALA A 419 -49.12 -80.25 -13.61
C ALA A 419 -50.35 -79.74 -12.84
N THR A 420 -50.38 -79.90 -11.51
CA THR A 420 -51.56 -79.59 -10.70
C THR A 420 -51.68 -78.11 -10.35
N ASP A 421 -50.56 -77.41 -10.24
CA ASP A 421 -50.49 -76.02 -9.80
C ASP A 421 -49.21 -75.32 -10.29
N ILE A 422 -49.30 -74.01 -10.54
CA ILE A 422 -48.17 -73.18 -11.03
C ILE A 422 -46.99 -73.20 -10.07
N LYS A 423 -47.25 -73.24 -8.75
CA LYS A 423 -46.19 -73.20 -7.74
C LYS A 423 -45.28 -74.43 -7.84
N SER A 424 -45.85 -75.62 -8.03
CA SER A 424 -45.08 -76.85 -8.26
C SER A 424 -44.23 -76.79 -9.53
N CYS A 425 -44.76 -76.24 -10.63
CA CYS A 425 -43.99 -76.09 -11.87
C CYS A 425 -42.85 -75.05 -11.73
N LEU A 426 -43.08 -73.94 -11.04
CA LEU A 426 -42.05 -72.93 -10.79
C LEU A 426 -40.95 -73.43 -9.85
N TYR A 427 -41.30 -74.25 -8.85
CA TYR A 427 -40.32 -74.87 -7.96
C TYR A 427 -39.40 -75.85 -8.70
N GLU A 428 -39.97 -76.71 -9.57
CA GLU A 428 -39.15 -77.61 -10.41
C GLU A 428 -38.36 -76.84 -11.49
N TYR A 429 -38.88 -75.71 -11.98
CA TYR A 429 -38.12 -74.81 -12.87
C TYR A 429 -36.91 -74.18 -12.16
N GLU A 430 -37.04 -73.77 -10.90
CA GLU A 430 -35.91 -73.26 -10.11
C GLU A 430 -34.83 -74.35 -9.90
N LYS A 431 -35.25 -75.60 -9.67
CA LYS A 431 -34.35 -76.76 -9.59
C LYS A 431 -33.66 -77.02 -10.94
N PHE A 432 -34.37 -76.92 -12.06
CA PHE A 432 -33.78 -76.97 -13.40
C PHE A 432 -32.76 -75.84 -13.60
N GLY A 433 -33.07 -74.61 -13.21
CA GLY A 433 -32.15 -73.47 -13.28
C GLY A 433 -30.86 -73.70 -12.48
N ARG A 434 -30.95 -74.33 -11.29
CA ARG A 434 -29.77 -74.75 -10.52
C ARG A 434 -28.95 -75.82 -11.23
N LEU A 435 -29.58 -76.84 -11.82
CA LEU A 435 -28.89 -77.88 -12.61
C LEU A 435 -28.23 -77.31 -13.89
N ALA A 436 -28.89 -76.35 -14.54
CA ALA A 436 -28.35 -75.59 -15.66
C ALA A 436 -27.13 -74.74 -15.23
N ALA A 437 -27.20 -74.08 -14.07
CA ALA A 437 -26.06 -73.35 -13.52
C ALA A 437 -24.88 -74.28 -13.16
N TYR A 438 -25.14 -75.45 -12.58
CA TYR A 438 -24.09 -76.45 -12.30
C TYR A 438 -23.44 -77.00 -13.57
N SER A 439 -24.22 -77.22 -14.63
CA SER A 439 -23.68 -77.65 -15.92
C SER A 439 -22.89 -76.54 -16.62
N LEU A 440 -23.33 -75.27 -16.55
CA LEU A 440 -22.56 -74.10 -16.99
C LEU A 440 -21.24 -73.94 -16.20
N HIS A 441 -21.25 -74.18 -14.90
CA HIS A 441 -20.05 -74.15 -14.07
C HIS A 441 -19.08 -75.29 -14.40
N SER A 442 -19.60 -76.46 -14.79
CA SER A 442 -18.83 -77.59 -15.32
C SER A 442 -18.23 -77.28 -16.72
N MET A 443 -18.95 -76.52 -17.56
CA MET A 443 -18.45 -76.04 -18.85
C MET A 443 -17.27 -75.06 -18.71
N LEU A 444 -17.31 -74.15 -17.73
CA LEU A 444 -16.19 -73.26 -17.40
C LEU A 444 -14.92 -74.04 -16.99
N ASN A 445 -15.09 -75.27 -16.47
CA ASN A 445 -14.02 -76.18 -16.06
C ASN A 445 -13.57 -77.17 -17.17
N LYS A 446 -13.88 -76.90 -18.44
CA LYS A 446 -13.36 -77.59 -19.65
C LYS A 446 -13.65 -79.10 -19.74
N LYS A 447 -14.88 -79.56 -19.46
CA LYS A 447 -15.32 -80.93 -19.81
C LYS A 447 -16.57 -80.94 -20.71
N SER A 448 -16.35 -81.38 -21.97
CA SER A 448 -17.29 -81.78 -23.04
C SER A 448 -18.30 -80.74 -23.58
N HIS A 449 -18.37 -80.63 -24.92
CA HIS A 449 -18.97 -79.51 -25.67
C HIS A 449 -20.06 -79.89 -26.70
N TYR A 450 -20.89 -80.92 -26.45
CA TYR A 450 -21.87 -81.33 -27.47
C TYR A 450 -23.30 -80.81 -27.26
N THR A 451 -23.80 -80.73 -26.02
CA THR A 451 -25.21 -80.37 -25.73
C THR A 451 -25.45 -78.88 -25.46
N VAL A 452 -24.40 -78.08 -25.40
CA VAL A 452 -24.45 -76.67 -24.97
C VAL A 452 -25.14 -75.78 -25.99
N HIS A 453 -24.89 -76.00 -27.29
CA HIS A 453 -25.49 -75.17 -28.32
C HIS A 453 -27.01 -75.37 -28.38
N GLU A 454 -27.48 -76.62 -28.26
CA GLU A 454 -28.91 -76.93 -28.15
C GLU A 454 -29.54 -76.31 -26.89
N GLN A 455 -28.87 -76.39 -25.73
CA GLN A 455 -29.37 -75.79 -24.50
C GLN A 455 -29.40 -74.26 -24.56
N MET A 456 -28.43 -73.63 -25.22
CA MET A 456 -28.39 -72.18 -25.40
C MET A 456 -29.46 -71.69 -26.39
N VAL A 457 -29.69 -72.45 -27.48
CA VAL A 457 -30.76 -72.17 -28.44
C VAL A 457 -32.13 -72.30 -27.77
N GLU A 458 -32.33 -73.32 -26.93
CA GLU A 458 -33.60 -73.50 -26.23
C GLU A 458 -33.79 -72.48 -25.08
N LEU A 459 -32.71 -72.01 -24.45
CA LEU A 459 -32.74 -70.88 -23.52
C LEU A 459 -33.14 -69.57 -24.20
N ILE A 460 -32.57 -69.26 -25.37
CA ILE A 460 -32.96 -68.10 -26.20
C ILE A 460 -34.43 -68.23 -26.62
N ARG A 461 -34.88 -69.44 -26.94
CA ARG A 461 -36.27 -69.69 -27.30
C ARG A 461 -37.23 -69.53 -26.11
N LEU A 462 -36.83 -69.96 -24.91
CA LEU A 462 -37.58 -69.74 -23.67
C LEU A 462 -37.59 -68.25 -23.29
N GLU A 463 -36.49 -67.53 -23.48
CA GLU A 463 -36.41 -66.08 -23.30
C GLU A 463 -37.38 -65.37 -24.25
N GLN A 464 -37.39 -65.72 -25.54
CA GLN A 464 -38.36 -65.19 -26.51
C GLN A 464 -39.81 -65.49 -26.12
N LEU A 465 -40.08 -66.66 -25.55
CA LEU A 465 -41.42 -67.05 -25.08
C LEU A 465 -41.85 -66.26 -23.82
N LEU A 466 -40.88 -65.93 -22.95
CA LEU A 466 -41.09 -65.17 -21.72
C LEU A 466 -41.05 -63.65 -21.95
N GLN A 467 -40.50 -63.20 -23.07
CA GLN A 467 -40.34 -61.79 -23.43
C GLN A 467 -41.65 -60.98 -23.32
N PRO A 468 -42.82 -61.48 -23.79
CA PRO A 468 -44.10 -60.76 -23.69
C PRO A 468 -44.68 -60.70 -22.25
N PHE A 469 -44.13 -61.47 -21.31
CA PHE A 469 -44.60 -61.51 -19.93
C PHE A 469 -43.68 -60.73 -18.98
N VAL A 470 -42.44 -60.48 -19.40
CA VAL A 470 -41.39 -59.82 -18.60
C VAL A 470 -41.11 -58.40 -19.11
N TYR A 471 -41.21 -58.16 -20.42
CA TYR A 471 -40.81 -56.90 -21.06
C TYR A 471 -41.95 -56.17 -21.80
N ASP A 472 -43.16 -56.72 -21.86
CA ASP A 472 -44.35 -56.07 -22.46
C ASP A 472 -45.01 -55.08 -21.48
N SER A 473 -44.17 -54.24 -20.88
CA SER A 473 -44.51 -53.07 -20.08
C SER A 473 -44.21 -51.83 -20.93
N PRO A 474 -44.97 -50.73 -20.83
CA PRO A 474 -44.72 -49.49 -21.59
C PRO A 474 -43.33 -48.86 -21.39
N LEU A 475 -42.48 -49.44 -20.54
CA LEU A 475 -41.11 -48.99 -20.26
C LEU A 475 -40.01 -49.94 -20.78
N GLU A 476 -40.33 -51.00 -21.54
CA GLU A 476 -39.36 -52.00 -22.06
C GLU A 476 -38.34 -52.51 -21.00
N GLN A 477 -38.73 -52.52 -19.72
CA GLN A 477 -37.90 -52.98 -18.60
C GLN A 477 -38.70 -53.86 -17.63
N PRO A 478 -38.09 -54.92 -17.06
CA PRO A 478 -38.77 -55.78 -16.10
C PRO A 478 -38.94 -55.05 -14.77
N MET A 479 -40.17 -54.63 -14.47
CA MET A 479 -40.53 -54.13 -13.14
C MET A 479 -40.79 -55.29 -12.18
N PHE A 480 -39.74 -55.76 -11.52
CA PHE A 480 -39.89 -56.65 -10.37
C PHE A 480 -39.91 -55.81 -9.08
N GLU A 481 -41.08 -55.67 -8.47
CA GLU A 481 -41.25 -54.92 -7.20
C GLU A 481 -40.58 -55.62 -5.99
N ASN A 482 -40.22 -56.90 -6.13
CA ASN A 482 -39.72 -57.69 -5.01
C ASN A 482 -38.18 -57.70 -4.95
N ILE A 483 -37.63 -57.06 -3.91
CA ILE A 483 -36.19 -56.87 -3.64
C ILE A 483 -35.38 -58.18 -3.72
N GLN A 484 -35.99 -59.32 -3.42
CA GLN A 484 -35.33 -60.62 -3.47
C GLN A 484 -34.84 -61.03 -4.87
N TYR A 485 -35.45 -60.50 -5.94
CA TYR A 485 -35.06 -60.79 -7.34
C TYR A 485 -34.17 -59.71 -7.95
N LEU A 486 -34.19 -58.48 -7.42
CA LEU A 486 -33.32 -57.38 -7.86
C LEU A 486 -31.85 -57.61 -7.52
N CYS A 487 -31.56 -58.16 -6.34
CA CYS A 487 -30.19 -58.43 -5.90
C CYS A 487 -29.46 -59.45 -6.80
N PRO A 488 -30.06 -60.60 -7.15
CA PRO A 488 -29.49 -61.54 -8.12
C PRO A 488 -29.29 -60.93 -9.51
N ILE A 489 -30.24 -60.13 -10.02
CA ILE A 489 -30.14 -59.46 -11.32
C ILE A 489 -28.99 -58.45 -11.32
N PHE A 490 -28.86 -57.65 -10.27
CA PHE A 490 -27.75 -56.71 -10.11
C PHE A 490 -26.40 -57.43 -10.05
N LYS A 491 -26.32 -58.56 -9.33
CA LYS A 491 -25.11 -59.40 -9.28
C LYS A 491 -24.79 -59.99 -10.66
N ALA A 492 -25.78 -60.46 -11.41
CA ALA A 492 -25.60 -60.95 -12.77
C ALA A 492 -25.11 -59.85 -13.72
N ALA A 493 -25.68 -58.64 -13.65
CA ALA A 493 -25.25 -57.50 -14.44
C ALA A 493 -23.81 -57.06 -14.09
N GLN A 494 -23.46 -57.06 -12.80
CA GLN A 494 -22.10 -56.77 -12.35
C GLN A 494 -21.09 -57.83 -12.82
N GLN A 495 -21.49 -59.11 -12.80
CA GLN A 495 -20.67 -60.20 -13.35
C GLN A 495 -20.49 -60.08 -14.86
N GLN A 496 -21.56 -59.75 -15.59
CA GLN A 496 -21.49 -59.49 -17.04
C GLN A 496 -20.52 -58.35 -17.35
N GLN A 497 -20.58 -57.24 -16.61
CA GLN A 497 -19.65 -56.13 -16.76
C GLN A 497 -18.20 -56.55 -16.45
N GLY A 498 -18.01 -57.41 -15.45
CA GLY A 498 -16.71 -58.02 -15.14
C GLY A 498 -16.18 -58.89 -16.29
N PHE A 499 -17.04 -59.68 -16.93
CA PHE A 499 -16.68 -60.46 -18.11
C PHE A 499 -16.33 -59.58 -19.31
N ASP A 500 -17.07 -58.50 -19.55
CA ASP A 500 -16.77 -57.56 -20.64
C ASP A 500 -15.39 -56.90 -20.46
N VAL A 501 -15.04 -56.53 -19.22
CA VAL A 501 -13.70 -56.01 -18.91
C VAL A 501 -12.63 -57.08 -19.16
N ALA A 502 -12.85 -58.32 -18.73
CA ALA A 502 -11.91 -59.41 -18.96
C ALA A 502 -11.71 -59.71 -20.46
N VAL A 503 -12.79 -59.69 -21.26
CA VAL A 503 -12.73 -59.87 -22.72
C VAL A 503 -11.98 -58.72 -23.39
N ARG A 504 -12.22 -57.47 -22.98
CA ARG A 504 -11.46 -56.30 -23.48
C ARG A 504 -9.98 -56.43 -23.16
N GLN A 505 -9.62 -56.78 -21.91
CA GLN A 505 -8.23 -57.00 -21.51
C GLN A 505 -7.57 -58.13 -22.32
N LEU A 506 -8.29 -59.22 -22.59
CA LEU A 506 -7.79 -60.31 -23.42
C LEU A 506 -7.52 -59.83 -24.86
N ARG A 507 -8.43 -59.02 -25.42
CA ARG A 507 -8.29 -58.42 -26.75
C ARG A 507 -7.10 -57.46 -26.83
N THR A 508 -6.92 -56.61 -25.82
CA THR A 508 -5.75 -55.70 -25.73
C THR A 508 -4.45 -56.49 -25.61
N LYS A 509 -4.40 -57.51 -24.73
CA LYS A 509 -3.22 -58.39 -24.61
C LYS A 509 -2.90 -59.12 -25.90
N TYR A 510 -3.90 -59.52 -26.68
CA TYR A 510 -3.70 -60.14 -27.99
C TYR A 510 -3.13 -59.15 -29.00
N MET A 511 -3.71 -57.94 -29.09
CA MET A 511 -3.22 -56.87 -29.97
C MET A 511 -1.77 -56.48 -29.66
N ASP A 512 -1.45 -56.24 -28.39
CA ASP A 512 -0.14 -55.74 -27.99
C ASP A 512 0.95 -56.82 -28.04
N ASN A 513 0.68 -58.03 -27.54
CA ASN A 513 1.72 -59.05 -27.43
C ASN A 513 1.89 -59.90 -28.69
N ILE A 514 0.83 -60.06 -29.49
CA ILE A 514 0.87 -60.92 -30.69
C ILE A 514 0.90 -60.06 -31.95
N THR A 515 -0.03 -59.12 -32.12
CA THR A 515 -0.18 -58.39 -33.39
C THR A 515 0.88 -57.31 -33.58
N GLU A 516 1.12 -56.45 -32.58
CA GLU A 516 2.20 -55.47 -32.64
C GLU A 516 3.59 -56.14 -32.71
N ARG A 517 3.80 -57.20 -31.90
CA ARG A 517 5.06 -57.93 -31.90
C ARG A 517 5.33 -58.64 -33.22
N MET A 518 4.31 -59.18 -33.88
CA MET A 518 4.41 -59.71 -35.25
C MET A 518 4.91 -58.65 -36.25
N ASN A 519 4.56 -57.38 -36.06
CA ASN A 519 4.95 -56.32 -36.98
C ASN A 519 6.34 -55.75 -36.68
N LYS A 520 6.71 -55.65 -35.39
CA LYS A 520 7.97 -55.05 -34.94
C LYS A 520 9.15 -56.03 -34.96
N ASP A 521 8.93 -57.30 -34.61
CA ASP A 521 9.97 -58.32 -34.49
C ASP A 521 9.88 -59.36 -35.62
N LYS A 522 10.69 -59.15 -36.66
CA LYS A 522 10.69 -60.01 -37.86
C LYS A 522 11.09 -61.45 -37.54
N LEU A 523 12.03 -61.66 -36.61
CA LEU A 523 12.51 -63.00 -36.26
C LEU A 523 11.43 -63.78 -35.51
N TRP A 524 10.74 -63.13 -34.57
CA TRP A 524 9.62 -63.74 -33.86
C TRP A 524 8.45 -64.06 -34.79
N ARG A 525 8.10 -63.14 -35.71
CA ARG A 525 7.09 -63.40 -36.75
C ARG A 525 7.45 -64.62 -37.59
N TYR A 526 8.70 -64.74 -38.01
CA TYR A 526 9.17 -65.89 -38.79
C TYR A 526 9.05 -67.16 -37.97
N GLN A 527 9.42 -67.18 -36.68
CA GLN A 527 9.26 -68.35 -35.82
C GLN A 527 7.80 -68.84 -35.73
N GLN A 528 6.82 -67.92 -35.64
CA GLN A 528 5.41 -68.29 -35.51
C GLN A 528 4.76 -68.72 -36.84
N LEU A 529 5.20 -68.15 -37.97
CA LEU A 529 4.59 -68.38 -39.29
C LEU A 529 5.37 -69.37 -40.18
N LEU A 530 6.59 -69.77 -39.78
CA LEU A 530 7.46 -70.61 -40.61
C LEU A 530 6.79 -71.93 -41.01
N TRP A 531 6.08 -72.56 -40.08
CA TRP A 531 5.39 -73.82 -40.34
C TRP A 531 4.22 -73.64 -41.32
N ILE A 532 3.52 -72.50 -41.28
CA ILE A 532 2.46 -72.15 -42.24
C ILE A 532 3.09 -71.91 -43.61
N TRP A 533 4.14 -71.10 -43.70
CA TRP A 533 4.83 -70.79 -44.96
C TRP A 533 5.52 -72.02 -45.56
N PHE A 534 6.02 -72.94 -44.73
CA PHE A 534 6.55 -74.21 -45.21
C PHE A 534 5.49 -75.04 -45.94
N LEU A 535 4.24 -74.99 -45.47
CA LEU A 535 3.12 -75.73 -46.06
C LEU A 535 2.43 -75.01 -47.22
N THR A 536 2.53 -73.67 -47.29
CA THR A 536 1.75 -72.85 -48.23
C THR A 536 2.58 -72.03 -49.21
N GLU A 537 3.77 -71.55 -48.82
CA GLU A 537 4.58 -70.59 -49.58
C GLU A 537 6.11 -70.79 -49.34
N PRO A 538 6.72 -71.85 -49.90
CA PRO A 538 8.11 -72.22 -49.59
C PRO A 538 9.16 -71.15 -50.00
N GLN A 539 8.84 -70.29 -50.96
CA GLN A 539 9.73 -69.18 -51.36
C GLN A 539 9.93 -68.15 -50.23
N ARG A 540 8.91 -67.90 -49.41
CA ARG A 540 9.02 -67.00 -48.24
C ARG A 540 9.86 -67.60 -47.12
N VAL A 541 9.91 -68.93 -47.03
CA VAL A 541 10.80 -69.64 -46.09
C VAL A 541 12.27 -69.41 -46.46
N LEU A 542 12.62 -69.49 -47.74
CA LEU A 542 13.99 -69.21 -48.20
C LEU A 542 14.40 -67.76 -47.91
N GLN A 543 13.52 -66.80 -48.17
CA GLN A 543 13.75 -65.39 -47.83
C GLN A 543 13.91 -65.18 -46.32
N ALA A 544 13.10 -65.85 -45.49
CA ALA A 544 13.24 -65.79 -44.04
C ALA A 544 14.59 -66.36 -43.58
N ILE A 545 15.05 -67.48 -44.16
CA ILE A 545 16.37 -68.07 -43.89
C ILE A 545 17.50 -67.09 -44.24
N ASP A 546 17.44 -66.43 -45.39
CA ASP A 546 18.47 -65.47 -45.82
C ASP A 546 18.52 -64.22 -44.95
N VAL A 547 17.37 -63.75 -44.46
CA VAL A 547 17.29 -62.62 -43.52
C VAL A 547 17.85 -63.02 -42.16
N VAL A 548 17.51 -64.20 -41.63
CA VAL A 548 18.06 -64.72 -40.37
C VAL A 548 19.58 -64.90 -40.47
N LYS A 549 20.09 -65.43 -41.59
CA LYS A 549 21.53 -65.56 -41.83
C LYS A 549 22.23 -64.20 -41.80
N ARG A 550 21.67 -63.20 -42.49
CA ARG A 550 22.20 -61.82 -42.48
C ARG A 550 22.21 -61.19 -41.10
N GLU A 551 21.12 -61.34 -40.33
CA GLU A 551 21.04 -60.79 -38.98
C GLU A 551 22.00 -61.51 -38.02
N SER A 552 22.15 -62.83 -38.13
CA SER A 552 23.11 -63.60 -37.33
C SER A 552 24.57 -63.25 -37.64
N ALA A 553 24.87 -62.82 -38.86
CA ALA A 553 26.22 -62.39 -39.27
C ALA A 553 26.59 -61.00 -38.72
N ASN A 554 25.60 -60.17 -38.36
CA ASN A 554 25.80 -58.83 -37.79
C ASN A 554 25.92 -58.83 -36.26
N VAL A 555 25.77 -59.97 -35.58
CA VAL A 555 25.99 -60.08 -34.13
C VAL A 555 27.48 -60.29 -33.87
N PRO A 556 28.18 -59.37 -33.15
CA PRO A 556 29.59 -59.57 -32.82
C PRO A 556 29.75 -60.87 -32.02
N GLN A 557 30.56 -61.80 -32.52
CA GLN A 557 30.97 -62.99 -31.79
C GLN A 557 31.76 -62.57 -30.54
N ARG A 558 31.06 -62.35 -29.43
CA ARG A 558 31.64 -62.29 -28.10
C ARG A 558 30.93 -63.30 -27.21
N LEU A 559 31.75 -64.24 -26.75
CA LEU A 559 31.62 -65.04 -25.53
C LEU A 559 30.68 -66.24 -25.60
N THR A 560 31.23 -67.30 -26.20
CA THR A 560 31.23 -68.63 -25.57
C THR A 560 31.44 -68.53 -24.06
N GLY A 561 30.43 -68.88 -23.27
CA GLY A 561 30.54 -68.94 -21.81
C GLY A 561 29.27 -69.45 -21.15
N GLY A 562 29.22 -70.75 -20.86
CA GLY A 562 28.46 -71.31 -19.74
C GLY A 562 26.94 -71.42 -19.88
N LEU A 563 26.47 -72.46 -20.55
CA LEU A 563 25.14 -73.04 -20.28
C LEU A 563 25.13 -73.65 -18.87
N GLN A 564 24.66 -72.89 -17.87
CA GLN A 564 24.10 -73.50 -16.65
C GLN A 564 22.60 -73.74 -16.86
N ARG A 565 22.25 -75.02 -16.94
CA ARG A 565 20.88 -75.53 -16.91
C ARG A 565 20.24 -75.18 -15.56
N LYS A 566 18.98 -74.73 -15.61
CA LYS A 566 18.04 -74.80 -14.49
C LYS A 566 17.62 -76.24 -14.24
#